data_AF-A0A4Q5WZN1-F1
#
_entry.id   AF-A0A4Q5WZN1-F1
#
_cell.length_a   1.000
_cell.length_b   1.000
_cell.length_c   1.000
_cell.angle_alpha   90.00
_cell.angle_beta   90.00
_cell.angle_gamma   90.00
#
_symmetry.space_group_name_H-M   'P 1'
#
loop_
_entity.id
_entity.type
_entity.pdbx_description
1 polymer ?
#
loop_
_entity_poly.entity_id
_entity_poly.type
_entity_poly.pdbx_seq_one_letter_code
_entity_poly.pdbx_strand_id
1 'polypeptide(L)' 'GKSRLLFGHGAPINEPVVAHGPFVMNTVEEIRQAIVDYQAGKFGAVPA' A
#
# COMPACT_ATOMS: atom_id res chain seq x y z
N GLY A 1 -8.33 32.89 -15.45
CA GLY A 1 -8.60 31.46 -15.67
C GLY A 1 -8.95 30.79 -14.35
N LYS A 2 -9.67 29.67 -14.34
CA LYS A 2 -9.97 28.92 -13.11
C LYS A 2 -8.83 27.94 -12.80
N SER A 3 -8.40 27.86 -11.55
CA SER A 3 -7.42 26.88 -11.07
C SER A 3 -8.05 25.98 -10.01
N ARG A 4 -7.64 24.70 -9.99
CA ARG A 4 -8.04 23.71 -8.97
C ARG A 4 -6.77 23.18 -8.30
N LEU A 5 -6.75 23.16 -6.98
CA LEU A 5 -5.61 22.73 -6.17
C LEU A 5 -6.09 21.78 -5.07
N LEU A 6 -5.31 20.73 -4.80
CA LEU A 6 -5.43 19.91 -3.59
C LEU A 6 -4.15 20.10 -2.77
N PHE A 7 -4.33 20.41 -1.49
CA PHE A 7 -3.25 20.51 -0.52
C PHE A 7 -3.49 19.50 0.59
N GLY A 8 -2.50 18.65 0.84
CA GLY A 8 -2.52 17.66 1.91
C GLY A 8 -1.25 17.75 2.72
N HIS A 9 -1.37 17.61 4.04
CA HIS A 9 -0.24 17.50 4.95
C HIS A 9 -0.55 16.45 6.02
N GLY A 10 0.48 15.88 6.62
CA GLY A 10 0.36 14.88 7.69
C GLY A 10 1.63 14.82 8.51
N ALA A 11 1.52 14.34 9.74
CA ALA A 11 2.70 14.07 10.56
C ALA A 11 3.52 12.92 9.95
N PRO A 12 4.87 12.98 9.98
CA PRO A 12 5.69 11.85 9.54
C PRO A 12 5.41 10.60 10.36
N ILE A 13 5.25 9.46 9.70
CA ILE A 13 5.03 8.16 10.35
C ILE A 13 6.33 7.64 10.99
N ASN A 14 7.49 8.02 10.45
CA ASN A 14 8.82 7.65 10.95
C ASN A 14 9.08 6.14 11.05
N GLU A 15 8.43 5.35 10.21
CA GLU A 15 8.67 3.91 10.09
C GLU A 15 9.40 3.59 8.78
N PRO A 16 10.12 2.45 8.71
CA PRO A 16 10.64 1.97 7.44
C PRO A 16 9.53 1.80 6.42
N VAL A 17 9.81 2.17 5.16
CA VAL A 17 8.90 2.02 4.03
C VAL A 17 9.55 1.10 3.02
N VAL A 18 8.93 -0.05 2.78
CA VAL A 18 9.32 -1.03 1.76
C VAL A 18 8.14 -1.20 0.82
N ALA A 19 8.34 -0.94 -0.47
CA ALA A 19 7.29 -1.03 -1.48
C ALA A 19 7.67 -2.02 -2.59
N HIS A 20 6.73 -2.85 -3.01
CA HIS A 20 6.85 -3.74 -4.16
C HIS A 20 5.49 -3.96 -4.83
N GLY A 21 5.35 -3.50 -6.07
CA GLY A 21 4.07 -3.57 -6.79
C GLY A 21 2.95 -2.87 -6.00
N PRO A 22 1.82 -3.54 -5.71
CA PRO A 22 0.69 -2.95 -5.01
C PRO A 22 0.83 -2.95 -3.47
N PHE A 23 1.95 -3.44 -2.93
CA PHE A 23 2.13 -3.62 -1.49
C PHE A 23 3.16 -2.64 -0.92
N VAL A 24 2.81 -2.03 0.22
CA VAL A 24 3.69 -1.18 1.03
C VAL A 24 3.65 -1.71 2.47
N MET A 25 4.81 -2.08 3.00
CA MET A 25 5.00 -2.67 4.33
C MET A 25 6.25 -2.06 5.00
N ASN A 26 6.60 -2.51 6.21
CA ASN A 26 7.77 -2.02 6.94
C ASN A 26 9.02 -2.89 6.70
N THR A 27 8.87 -4.15 6.28
CA THR A 27 10.00 -5.06 6.00
C THR A 27 9.86 -5.82 4.67
N VAL A 28 10.98 -6.33 4.17
CA VAL A 28 11.00 -7.21 2.98
C VAL A 28 10.25 -8.52 3.23
N GLU A 29 10.26 -9.02 4.45
CA GLU A 29 9.57 -10.27 4.80
C GLU A 29 8.06 -10.10 4.76
N GLU A 30 7.54 -8.98 5.26
CA GLU A 30 6.12 -8.63 5.14
C GLU A 30 5.68 -8.48 3.69
N ILE A 31 6.54 -7.94 2.81
CA ILE A 31 6.26 -7.92 1.36
C ILE A 31 6.13 -9.33 0.80
N ARG A 32 7.04 -10.25 1.15
CA ARG A 32 6.96 -11.65 0.68
C ARG A 32 5.68 -12.31 1.16
N GLN A 33 5.33 -12.10 2.43
CA GLN A 33 4.10 -12.65 3.00
C GLN A 33 2.85 -12.08 2.30
N ALA A 34 2.79 -10.77 2.04
CA ALA A 34 1.69 -10.14 1.33
C ALA A 34 1.50 -10.71 -0.09
N ILE A 35 2.61 -10.97 -0.80
CA ILE A 35 2.57 -11.62 -2.11
C ILE A 35 2.00 -13.05 -2.01
N VAL A 36 2.46 -13.84 -1.03
CA VAL A 36 1.96 -15.21 -0.80
C VAL A 36 0.48 -15.20 -0.47
N ASP A 37 0.02 -14.28 0.39
CA ASP A 37 -1.37 -14.19 0.79
C ASP A 37 -2.28 -13.75 -0.37
N TYR A 38 -1.81 -12.83 -1.21
CA TYR A 38 -2.49 -12.44 -2.43
C TYR A 38 -2.62 -13.63 -3.40
N GLN A 39 -1.52 -14.36 -3.64
CA GLN A 39 -1.52 -15.55 -4.49
C GLN A 39 -2.41 -16.68 -3.93
N ALA A 40 -2.54 -16.77 -2.61
CA ALA A 40 -3.43 -17.71 -1.93
C ALA A 40 -4.91 -17.27 -1.93
N GLY A 41 -5.26 -16.13 -2.53
CA GLY A 41 -6.63 -15.62 -2.61
C GLY A 41 -7.19 -15.12 -1.27
N LYS A 42 -6.33 -14.78 -0.30
CA LYS A 42 -6.76 -14.36 1.04
C LYS A 42 -7.29 -12.93 1.12
N PHE A 43 -7.26 -12.19 0.01
CA PHE A 43 -7.67 -10.79 -0.07
C PHE A 43 -9.16 -10.63 -0.47
N GLY A 44 -9.89 -11.74 -0.54
CA GLY A 44 -11.28 -11.78 -0.97
C GLY A 44 -11.43 -11.73 -2.49
N ALA A 45 -12.65 -12.03 -2.95
CA ALA A 45 -13.05 -11.84 -4.34
C ALA A 45 -13.72 -10.47 -4.49
N VAL A 46 -13.54 -9.82 -5.64
CA VAL A 46 -14.38 -8.68 -6.03
C VAL A 46 -15.81 -9.22 -6.23
N PRO A 47 -16.82 -8.70 -5.52
CA PRO A 47 -18.21 -9.09 -5.76
C PRO A 47 -18.60 -8.84 -7.22
N ALA A 48 -19.44 -9.72 -7.78
CA ALA A 48 -19.97 -9.58 -9.14
C ALA A 48 -20.86 -8.34 -9.29
#